data_AF-A0A9W3DFG3-F1
#
_entry.id   AF-A0A9W3DFG3-F1
#
_cell.length_a   1.000
_cell.length_b   1.000
_cell.length_c   1.000
_cell.angle_alpha   90.00
_cell.angle_beta   90.00
_cell.angle_gamma   90.00
#
_symmetry.space_group_name_H-M   'P 1'
#
loop_
_entity.id
_entity.type
_entity.pdbx_description
1 polymer ?
#
loop_
_entity_poly.entity_id
_entity_poly.type
_entity_poly.pdbx_seq_one_letter_code
_entity_poly.pdbx_strand_id
1 'polypeptide(L)'
;MEEPEVDATQYRRRIGCLRYMQSPRESHGNALKQVLRYLQGTLGHGLEFKRGRTHKLVGFSDSSHNTDPDDGRSTTGYLFCLGETPITWCSQKQDTVALSSCEAEFMAATEAAKQAIWLQDLLSEVTGKEMEKTMILVDNKSAISLAKNPVSPKKQTHPQEVSLH
;
A
#
# COMPACT_ATOMS: atom_id res chain seq x y z
N MET A 1 -17.01 -29.16 4.12
CA MET A 1 -16.54 -27.83 3.68
C MET A 1 -15.84 -27.27 4.89
N GLU A 2 -14.54 -27.52 5.03
CA GLU A 2 -13.76 -26.99 6.15
C GLU A 2 -13.53 -25.50 5.90
N GLU A 3 -13.94 -24.66 6.86
CA GLU A 3 -13.54 -23.26 6.87
C GLU A 3 -12.01 -23.20 7.00
N PRO A 4 -11.31 -22.38 6.21
CA PRO A 4 -9.87 -22.25 6.35
C PRO A 4 -9.56 -21.67 7.74
N GLU A 5 -8.81 -22.43 8.53
CA GLU A 5 -8.33 -22.02 9.84
C GLU A 5 -7.47 -20.76 9.68
N VAL A 6 -8.03 -19.60 10.06
CA VAL A 6 -7.34 -18.33 9.97
C VAL A 6 -6.29 -18.30 11.09
N ASP A 7 -5.01 -18.47 10.72
CA ASP A 7 -3.89 -18.40 11.65
C ASP A 7 -3.87 -17.05 12.38
N ALA A 8 -4.32 -17.05 13.64
CA ALA A 8 -4.37 -15.86 14.50
C ALA A 8 -2.98 -15.23 14.69
N THR A 9 -1.91 -16.00 14.49
CA THR A 9 -0.52 -15.53 14.55
C THR A 9 -0.17 -14.65 13.36
N GLN A 10 -0.73 -14.93 12.19
CA GLN A 10 -0.58 -14.13 10.98
C GLN A 10 -1.31 -12.78 11.13
N TYR A 11 -2.49 -12.77 11.74
CA TYR A 11 -3.28 -11.55 11.97
C TYR A 11 -2.59 -10.59 12.96
N ARG A 12 -1.98 -11.12 14.03
CA ARG A 12 -1.24 -10.33 15.04
C ARG A 12 0.00 -9.62 14.50
N ARG A 13 0.58 -10.10 13.39
CA ARG A 13 1.79 -9.50 12.79
C ARG A 13 1.51 -8.27 11.94
N ARG A 14 0.30 -8.18 11.37
CA ARG A 14 -0.08 -7.17 10.37
C ARG A 14 -0.60 -5.85 10.95
N ILE A 15 -1.28 -5.89 12.10
CA ILE A 15 -1.82 -4.67 12.74
C ILE A 15 -0.87 -4.21 13.85
N GLY A 16 -0.23 -3.06 13.66
CA GLY A 16 0.83 -2.54 14.53
C GLY A 16 0.45 -2.42 16.02
N CYS A 17 -0.80 -2.09 16.35
CA CYS A 17 -1.25 -1.99 17.75
C CYS A 17 -1.50 -3.35 18.42
N LEU A 18 -1.87 -4.38 17.67
CA LEU A 18 -2.17 -5.71 18.23
C LEU A 18 -0.90 -6.48 18.60
N ARG A 19 0.25 -6.12 18.02
CA ARG A 19 1.55 -6.76 18.29
C ARG A 19 1.94 -6.69 19.76
N TYR A 20 1.65 -5.57 20.43
CA TYR A 20 2.09 -5.35 21.81
C TYR A 20 1.03 -5.69 22.86
N MET A 21 -0.07 -6.38 22.48
CA MET A 21 -1.13 -6.76 23.42
C MET A 21 -0.66 -7.68 24.54
N GLN A 22 0.36 -8.51 24.28
CA GLN A 22 0.89 -9.45 25.28
C GLN A 22 1.76 -8.78 26.34
N SER A 23 2.38 -7.64 26.03
CA SER A 23 3.25 -6.90 26.96
C SER A 23 3.26 -5.41 26.62
N PRO A 24 2.16 -4.67 26.87
CA PRO A 24 2.04 -3.27 26.53
C PRO A 24 2.95 -2.39 27.42
N ARG A 25 3.57 -1.37 26.82
CA ARG A 25 4.32 -0.31 27.49
C ARG A 25 3.48 0.96 27.51
N GLU A 26 3.85 1.92 28.36
CA GLU A 26 3.15 3.20 28.45
C GLU A 26 3.07 3.94 27.10
N SER A 27 4.15 3.87 26.31
CA SER A 27 4.19 4.40 24.94
C SER A 27 3.08 3.83 24.05
N HIS A 28 2.80 2.52 24.14
CA HIS A 28 1.74 1.87 23.37
C HIS A 28 0.35 2.36 23.81
N GLY A 29 0.16 2.59 25.11
CA GLY A 29 -1.06 3.18 25.66
C GLY A 29 -1.29 4.61 25.16
N ASN A 30 -0.23 5.42 25.06
CA ASN A 30 -0.31 6.78 24.52
C ASN A 30 -0.65 6.78 23.02
N ALA A 31 -0.05 5.86 22.24
CA ALA A 31 -0.39 5.67 20.83
C ALA A 31 -1.87 5.23 20.65
N LEU A 32 -2.35 4.29 21.47
CA LEU A 32 -3.76 3.88 21.45
C LEU A 32 -4.70 5.06 21.76
N LYS A 33 -4.39 5.85 22.78
CA LYS A 33 -5.18 7.07 23.10
C LYS A 33 -5.20 8.05 21.92
N GLN A 34 -4.11 8.19 21.19
CA GLN A 34 -4.06 9.03 19.98
C GLN A 34 -5.00 8.50 18.90
N VAL A 35 -5.00 7.19 18.64
CA VAL A 35 -5.93 6.55 17.70
C VAL A 35 -7.38 6.78 18.13
N LEU A 36 -7.70 6.57 19.42
CA LEU A 36 -9.05 6.78 19.94
C LEU A 36 -9.51 8.25 19.84
N ARG A 37 -8.62 9.22 20.13
CA ARG A 37 -8.90 10.65 19.95
C ARG A 37 -9.13 11.00 18.48
N TYR A 38 -8.34 10.43 17.57
CA TYR A 38 -8.55 10.61 16.14
C TYR A 38 -9.93 10.10 15.72
N LEU A 39 -10.28 8.86 16.10
CA LEU A 39 -11.60 8.28 15.80
C LEU A 39 -12.75 9.11 16.37
N GLN A 40 -12.62 9.61 17.62
CA GLN A 40 -13.60 10.49 18.23
C GLN A 40 -13.76 11.81 17.45
N GLY A 41 -12.65 12.40 17.00
CA GLY A 41 -12.66 13.64 16.22
C GLY A 41 -13.16 13.45 14.78
N THR A 42 -13.07 12.24 14.24
CA THR A 42 -13.46 11.92 12.85
C THR A 42 -14.78 11.15 12.75
N LEU A 43 -15.59 11.09 13.82
CA LEU A 43 -16.92 10.44 13.79
C LEU A 43 -17.84 10.98 12.69
N GLY A 44 -17.72 12.26 12.32
CA GLY A 44 -18.46 12.87 11.23
C GLY A 44 -17.86 12.69 9.84
N HIS A 45 -16.70 12.04 9.73
CA HIS A 45 -16.03 11.79 8.46
C HIS A 45 -16.42 10.41 7.93
N GLY A 46 -16.57 10.30 6.62
CA GLY A 46 -16.88 9.05 5.96
C GLY A 46 -16.48 9.10 4.51
N LEU A 47 -16.54 7.95 3.85
CA LEU A 47 -16.37 7.86 2.41
C LEU A 47 -17.70 8.15 1.72
N GLU A 48 -17.70 9.14 0.84
CA GLU A 48 -18.86 9.47 0.02
C GLU A 48 -18.69 8.84 -1.37
N PHE A 49 -19.49 7.82 -1.66
CA PHE A 49 -19.52 7.19 -2.97
C PHE A 49 -20.46 7.95 -3.89
N LYS A 50 -19.89 8.75 -4.78
CA LYS A 50 -20.65 9.45 -5.83
C LYS A 50 -20.68 8.61 -7.08
N ARG A 51 -21.80 8.66 -7.81
CA ARG A 51 -21.86 8.11 -9.16
C ARG A 51 -20.97 8.96 -10.07
N GLY A 52 -19.73 8.52 -10.23
CA GLY A 52 -18.77 9.13 -11.13
C GLY A 52 -19.17 8.94 -12.60
N ARG A 53 -18.71 9.85 -13.46
CA ARG A 53 -18.82 9.70 -14.92
C ARG A 53 -17.76 8.76 -15.50
N THR A 54 -16.68 8.54 -14.74
CA THR A 54 -15.53 7.72 -15.15
C THR A 54 -15.42 6.50 -14.25
N HIS A 55 -15.13 5.35 -14.84
CA HIS A 55 -14.87 4.08 -14.15
C HIS A 55 -13.38 3.73 -14.17
N LYS A 56 -12.53 4.75 -14.21
CA LYS A 56 -11.08 4.56 -14.30
C LYS A 56 -10.53 4.17 -12.93
N LEU A 57 -9.80 3.05 -12.90
CA LEU A 57 -9.08 2.59 -11.73
C LEU A 57 -7.69 3.26 -11.69
N VAL A 58 -7.38 3.92 -10.57
CA VAL A 58 -6.09 4.57 -10.31
C VAL A 58 -5.56 4.08 -8.97
N GLY A 59 -4.33 3.57 -8.98
CA GLY A 59 -3.60 3.17 -7.79
C GLY A 59 -2.54 4.19 -7.39
N PHE A 60 -2.28 4.28 -6.10
CA PHE A 60 -1.15 4.99 -5.50
C PHE A 60 -0.38 4.00 -4.65
N SER A 61 0.94 4.07 -4.68
CA SER A 61 1.83 3.25 -3.85
C SER A 61 2.83 4.17 -3.16
N ASP A 62 3.13 3.84 -1.91
CA ASP A 62 4.07 4.56 -1.05
C ASP A 62 4.78 3.56 -0.14
N SER A 63 6.03 3.84 0.23
CA SER A 63 6.73 3.06 1.24
C SER A 63 7.36 3.96 2.29
N SER A 64 7.21 3.58 3.56
CA SER A 64 7.89 4.26 4.65
C SER A 64 9.24 3.57 4.91
N HIS A 65 10.36 4.13 4.45
CA HIS A 65 11.67 3.54 4.69
C HIS A 65 12.15 3.71 6.14
N ASN A 66 12.67 2.64 6.75
CA ASN A 66 13.34 2.63 8.05
C ASN A 66 12.52 3.22 9.22
N THR A 67 11.20 3.02 9.20
CA THR A 67 10.28 3.60 10.19
C THR A 67 10.08 2.77 11.45
N ASP A 68 10.45 1.48 11.44
CA ASP A 68 10.33 0.63 12.64
C ASP A 68 11.71 0.41 13.30
N PRO A 69 11.98 1.03 14.46
CA PRO A 69 13.24 0.87 15.17
C PRO A 69 13.43 -0.53 15.78
N ASP A 70 12.37 -1.34 15.90
CA ASP A 70 12.45 -2.66 16.53
C ASP A 70 13.04 -3.72 15.58
N ASP A 71 12.74 -3.65 14.27
CA ASP A 71 13.22 -4.65 13.30
C ASP A 71 13.70 -4.08 11.94
N GLY A 72 13.69 -2.76 11.77
CA GLY A 72 14.20 -2.07 10.58
C GLY A 72 13.35 -2.25 9.31
N ARG A 73 12.18 -2.89 9.38
CA ARG A 73 11.36 -3.13 8.19
C ARG A 73 10.51 -1.91 7.85
N SER A 74 10.41 -1.63 6.56
CA SER A 74 9.56 -0.58 6.01
C SER A 74 8.07 -0.96 6.06
N THR A 75 7.20 0.02 5.86
CA THR A 75 5.75 -0.21 5.68
C THR A 75 5.39 0.07 4.23
N THR A 76 4.72 -0.87 3.59
CA THR A 76 4.10 -0.72 2.27
C THR A 76 2.71 -0.12 2.45
N GLY A 77 2.42 0.96 1.72
CA GLY A 77 1.11 1.56 1.60
C GLY A 77 0.61 1.54 0.16
N TYR A 78 -0.68 1.31 -0.02
CA TYR A 78 -1.34 1.60 -1.29
C TYR A 78 -2.77 2.11 -1.09
N LEU A 79 -3.27 2.83 -2.10
CA LEU A 79 -4.64 3.33 -2.19
C LEU A 79 -5.12 3.18 -3.62
N PHE A 80 -6.29 2.57 -3.83
CA PHE A 80 -6.94 2.49 -5.13
C PHE A 80 -8.25 3.27 -5.12
N CYS A 81 -8.41 4.11 -6.14
CA CYS A 81 -9.61 4.88 -6.38
C CYS A 81 -10.29 4.45 -7.68
N LEU A 82 -11.60 4.33 -7.66
CA LEU A 82 -12.44 4.22 -8.85
C LEU A 82 -13.06 5.59 -9.13
N GLY A 83 -12.59 6.26 -10.19
CA GLY A 83 -12.86 7.68 -10.38
C GLY A 83 -12.26 8.50 -9.22
N GLU A 84 -13.09 9.27 -8.52
CA GLU A 84 -12.67 10.10 -7.39
C GLU A 84 -12.84 9.41 -6.02
N THR A 85 -13.35 8.17 -6.00
CA THR A 85 -13.71 7.51 -4.75
C THR A 85 -12.73 6.39 -4.40
N PRO A 86 -12.15 6.37 -3.19
CA PRO A 86 -11.30 5.28 -2.74
C PRO A 86 -12.13 4.00 -2.51
N ILE A 87 -11.64 2.88 -3.06
CA ILE A 87 -12.33 1.58 -3.01
C ILE A 87 -11.54 0.53 -2.22
N THR A 88 -10.21 0.64 -2.16
CA THR A 88 -9.37 -0.22 -1.32
C THR A 88 -8.07 0.48 -0.96
N TRP A 89 -7.55 0.17 0.22
CA TRP A 89 -6.30 0.69 0.73
C TRP A 89 -5.64 -0.35 1.63
N CYS A 90 -4.33 -0.22 1.77
CA CYS A 90 -3.56 -1.04 2.69
C CYS A 90 -2.42 -0.21 3.28
N SER A 91 -2.10 -0.51 4.53
CA SER A 91 -0.85 -0.13 5.17
C SER A 91 -0.37 -1.35 5.93
N GLN A 92 0.68 -1.98 5.41
CA GLN A 92 1.21 -3.23 5.96
C GLN A 92 2.72 -3.18 6.07
N LYS A 93 3.24 -3.79 7.12
CA LYS A 93 4.68 -3.95 7.28
C LYS A 93 5.23 -4.90 6.22
N GLN A 94 6.39 -4.59 5.66
CA GLN A 94 7.07 -5.47 4.71
C GLN A 94 7.53 -6.76 5.40
N ASP A 95 7.49 -7.87 4.68
CA ASP A 95 7.90 -9.18 5.22
C ASP A 95 9.42 -9.29 5.41
N THR A 96 10.17 -8.58 4.57
CA THR A 96 11.64 -8.51 4.59
C THR A 96 12.13 -7.09 4.84
N VAL A 97 13.36 -6.96 5.35
CA VAL A 97 14.02 -5.67 5.51
C VAL A 97 14.56 -5.22 4.16
N ALA A 98 14.10 -4.08 3.66
CA ALA A 98 14.65 -3.47 2.46
C ALA A 98 16.03 -2.85 2.75
N LEU A 99 16.99 -3.06 1.86
CA LEU A 99 18.35 -2.55 1.98
C LEU A 99 18.49 -1.11 1.48
N SER A 100 17.44 -0.56 0.87
CA SER A 100 17.38 0.83 0.44
C SER A 100 15.93 1.31 0.32
N SER A 101 15.71 2.64 0.32
CA SER A 101 14.39 3.21 0.04
C SER A 101 13.87 2.80 -1.35
N CYS A 102 14.77 2.64 -2.34
CA CYS A 102 14.39 2.20 -3.68
C CYS A 102 13.80 0.78 -3.68
N GLU A 103 14.41 -0.13 -2.91
CA GLU A 103 13.91 -1.49 -2.75
C GLU A 103 12.59 -1.52 -1.99
N ALA A 104 12.45 -0.71 -0.93
CA ALA A 104 11.20 -0.59 -0.19
C ALA A 104 10.05 -0.10 -1.09
N GLU A 105 10.31 0.91 -1.93
CA GLU A 105 9.36 1.43 -2.91
C GLU A 105 9.00 0.39 -3.98
N PHE A 106 9.98 -0.34 -4.48
CA PHE A 106 9.74 -1.41 -5.46
C PHE A 106 8.88 -2.53 -4.88
N MET A 107 9.13 -2.92 -3.62
CA MET A 107 8.29 -3.89 -2.91
C MET A 107 6.87 -3.37 -2.74
N ALA A 108 6.69 -2.09 -2.38
CA ALA A 108 5.37 -1.48 -2.26
C ALA A 108 4.62 -1.44 -3.59
N ALA A 109 5.30 -1.02 -4.66
CA ALA A 109 4.75 -0.98 -6.01
C ALA A 109 4.38 -2.38 -6.53
N THR A 110 5.15 -3.41 -6.16
CA THR A 110 4.85 -4.80 -6.50
C THR A 110 3.57 -5.29 -5.83
N GLU A 111 3.38 -4.98 -4.55
CA GLU A 111 2.14 -5.31 -3.83
C GLU A 111 0.93 -4.54 -4.39
N ALA A 112 1.10 -3.26 -4.71
CA ALA A 112 0.08 -2.48 -5.39
C ALA A 112 -0.27 -3.09 -6.77
N ALA A 113 0.72 -3.54 -7.55
CA ALA A 113 0.48 -4.17 -8.84
C ALA A 113 -0.33 -5.47 -8.72
N LYS A 114 -0.03 -6.33 -7.73
CA LYS A 114 -0.83 -7.53 -7.45
C LYS A 114 -2.28 -7.16 -7.15
N GLN A 115 -2.49 -6.15 -6.30
CA GLN A 115 -3.83 -5.67 -5.96
C GLN A 115 -4.57 -5.09 -7.18
N ALA A 116 -3.86 -4.36 -8.05
CA ALA A 116 -4.44 -3.79 -9.27
C ALA A 116 -4.91 -4.87 -10.25
N ILE A 117 -4.16 -5.97 -10.41
CA ILE A 117 -4.56 -7.09 -11.25
C ILE A 117 -5.84 -7.72 -10.68
N TRP A 118 -5.83 -8.05 -9.39
CA TRP A 118 -7.00 -8.63 -8.73
C TRP A 118 -8.25 -7.74 -8.82
N LEU A 119 -8.10 -6.42 -8.65
CA LEU A 119 -9.20 -5.47 -8.80
C LEU A 119 -9.72 -5.40 -10.25
N GLN A 120 -8.85 -5.47 -11.25
CA GLN A 120 -9.26 -5.47 -12.66
C GLN A 120 -10.11 -6.70 -12.97
N ASP A 121 -9.69 -7.87 -12.51
CA ASP A 121 -10.43 -9.12 -12.71
C ASP A 121 -11.80 -9.04 -12.01
N LEU A 122 -11.82 -8.65 -10.73
CA LEU A 122 -13.05 -8.50 -9.95
C LEU A 122 -14.03 -7.51 -10.57
N LEU A 123 -13.55 -6.33 -10.98
CA LEU A 123 -14.40 -5.32 -11.59
C LEU A 123 -14.91 -5.78 -12.97
N SER A 124 -14.10 -6.52 -13.73
CA SER A 124 -14.51 -7.07 -15.01
C SER A 124 -15.63 -8.09 -14.85
N GLU A 125 -15.51 -8.99 -13.87
CA GLU A 125 -16.55 -9.98 -13.55
C GLU A 125 -17.85 -9.32 -13.09
N VAL A 126 -17.76 -8.35 -12.17
CA VAL A 126 -18.93 -7.68 -11.60
C VAL A 126 -19.65 -6.80 -12.62
N THR A 127 -18.92 -6.14 -13.51
CA THR A 127 -19.50 -5.21 -14.50
C THR A 127 -19.82 -5.86 -15.84
N GLY A 128 -19.28 -7.05 -16.10
CA GLY A 128 -19.36 -7.73 -17.40
C GLY A 128 -18.64 -6.99 -18.53
N LYS A 129 -17.67 -6.12 -18.19
CA LYS A 129 -16.93 -5.29 -19.13
C LYS A 129 -15.44 -5.42 -18.90
N GLU A 130 -14.67 -5.41 -19.96
CA GLU A 130 -13.21 -5.35 -19.85
C GLU A 130 -12.79 -4.01 -19.23
N MET A 131 -11.93 -4.08 -18.22
CA MET A 131 -11.39 -2.90 -17.54
C MET A 131 -10.25 -2.28 -18.33
N GLU A 132 -10.21 -0.94 -18.37
CA GLU A 132 -9.06 -0.22 -18.91
C GLU A 132 -7.81 -0.46 -18.06
N LYS A 133 -6.64 -0.33 -18.70
CA LYS A 133 -5.34 -0.46 -18.03
C LYS A 133 -5.25 0.46 -16.80
N THR A 134 -5.00 -0.15 -15.64
CA THR A 134 -4.84 0.58 -14.38
C THR A 134 -3.49 1.30 -14.33
N MET A 135 -3.54 2.58 -13.94
CA MET A 135 -2.34 3.38 -13.68
C MET A 135 -1.99 3.31 -12.19
N ILE A 136 -0.74 2.95 -11.87
CA ILE A 136 -0.22 2.98 -10.50
C ILE A 136 0.80 4.12 -10.43
N LEU A 137 0.54 5.07 -9.54
CA LEU A 137 1.39 6.22 -9.26
C LEU A 137 2.32 5.87 -8.10
N VAL A 138 3.62 6.03 -8.32
CA VAL A 138 4.69 5.80 -7.35
C VAL A 138 5.51 7.09 -7.29
N ASP A 139 5.91 7.52 -6.10
CA ASP A 139 6.61 8.80 -5.90
C ASP A 139 8.12 8.71 -6.25
N ASN A 140 8.69 7.50 -6.29
CA ASN A 140 10.11 7.29 -6.51
C ASN A 140 10.47 6.99 -7.98
N LYS A 141 11.09 7.97 -8.64
CA LYS A 141 11.59 7.88 -10.03
C LYS A 141 12.55 6.71 -10.26
N SER A 142 13.33 6.29 -9.26
CA SER A 142 14.24 5.14 -9.38
C SER A 142 13.49 3.80 -9.39
N ALA A 143 12.44 3.66 -8.58
CA ALA A 143 11.55 2.49 -8.60
C ALA A 143 10.77 2.38 -9.92
N ILE A 144 10.32 3.52 -10.47
CA ILE A 144 9.69 3.60 -11.79
C ILE A 144 10.67 3.13 -12.90
N SER A 145 11.95 3.50 -12.80
CA SER A 145 12.98 3.09 -13.77
C SER A 145 13.24 1.59 -13.74
N LEU A 146 13.37 1.01 -12.53
CA LEU A 146 13.55 -0.43 -12.34
C LEU A 146 12.34 -1.25 -12.86
N ALA A 147 11.11 -0.78 -12.60
CA ALA A 147 9.90 -1.46 -13.08
C ALA A 147 9.80 -1.47 -14.62
N LYS A 148 10.36 -0.46 -15.30
CA LYS A 148 10.37 -0.36 -16.76
C LYS A 148 11.51 -1.16 -17.40
N ASN A 149 12.55 -1.52 -16.65
CA ASN A 149 13.74 -2.15 -17.22
C ASN A 149 14.29 -3.22 -16.26
N PRO A 150 13.79 -4.48 -16.31
CA PRO A 150 14.18 -5.54 -15.39
C PRO A 150 15.64 -6.00 -15.55
N VAL A 151 16.35 -5.50 -16.57
CA VAL A 151 17.74 -5.85 -16.88
C VAL A 151 18.63 -4.62 -16.69
N SER A 152 18.99 -4.31 -15.44
CA SER A 152 20.27 -3.64 -15.18
C SER A 152 20.71 -3.82 -13.72
N PRO A 153 21.81 -4.55 -13.47
CA PRO A 153 22.46 -4.53 -12.18
C PRO A 153 23.38 -3.30 -12.04
N LYS A 154 23.25 -2.63 -10.89
CA LYS A 154 24.17 -1.67 -10.24
C LYS A 154 24.15 -0.21 -10.73
N LYS A 155 23.86 0.66 -9.74
CA LYS A 155 24.31 2.07 -9.51
C LYS A 155 24.75 2.83 -10.75
N GLN A 156 24.14 3.99 -11.04
CA GLN A 156 24.85 5.27 -11.14
C GLN A 156 23.95 6.45 -10.75
N THR A 157 24.45 7.25 -9.80
CA THR A 157 24.07 8.64 -9.55
C THR A 157 24.50 9.51 -10.74
N HIS A 158 23.55 10.22 -11.38
CA HIS A 158 23.62 11.62 -11.85
C HIS A 158 22.45 11.91 -12.82
N PRO A 159 21.90 13.14 -12.82
CA PRO A 159 20.64 13.45 -13.51
C PRO A 159 20.87 13.74 -14.99
N GLN A 160 20.08 13.11 -15.86
CA GLN A 160 19.87 13.60 -17.23
C GLN A 160 18.38 13.62 -17.57
N GLU A 161 17.98 14.76 -18.11
CA GLU A 161 16.67 15.15 -18.59
C GLU A 161 16.43 14.53 -19.96
N VAL A 162 15.28 13.87 -20.20
CA VAL A 162 14.91 13.48 -21.57
C VAL A 162 13.38 13.50 -21.75
N SER A 163 12.93 14.39 -22.64
CA SER A 163 11.60 14.46 -23.24
C SER A 163 11.38 13.29 -24.20
N LEU A 164 10.15 12.77 -24.30
CA LEU A 164 9.79 11.85 -25.39
C LEU A 164 8.51 12.32 -26.09
N HIS A 165 8.61 12.40 -27.43
CA HIS A 165 7.52 12.44 -28.40
C HIS A 165 6.78 11.09 -28.41
#